data_AF-A0A2G5SP40-F1
#
_entry.id   AF-A0A2G5SP40-F1
#
_cell.length_a   1.000
_cell.length_b   1.000
_cell.length_c   1.000
_cell.angle_alpha   90.00
_cell.angle_beta   90.00
_cell.angle_gamma   90.00
#
_symmetry.space_group_name_H-M   'P 1'
#
loop_
_entity.id
_entity.type
_entity.pdbx_description
1 polymer ?
#
loop_
_entity_poly.entity_id
_entity_poly.type
_entity_poly.pdbx_seq_one_letter_code
_entity_poly.pdbx_strand_id
1 'polypeptide(L)'
;MSGQLYNIAQILFFLSTIFGATMAGEHILRLQESVHAGTTLIGVEQGSSVLIRCEHPSGKSGSLRWLRGGTVIKPEYVKTKIDASYVEITNYQPEKDDGVYECSAVGF
;
A
#
# COMPACT_ATOMS: atom_id res chain seq x y z
N MET A 1 -1.99 -50.04 -7.17
CA MET A 1 -2.78 -48.80 -6.94
C MET A 1 -2.19 -47.87 -5.87
N SER A 2 -1.42 -48.37 -4.88
CA SER A 2 -0.84 -47.53 -3.81
C SER A 2 0.28 -46.55 -4.25
N GLY A 3 1.14 -46.92 -5.20
CA GLY A 3 2.25 -46.06 -5.64
C GLY A 3 1.84 -44.85 -6.48
N GLN A 4 0.71 -44.95 -7.19
CA GLN A 4 0.15 -43.84 -7.99
C GLN A 4 -0.38 -42.72 -7.09
N LEU A 5 -1.09 -43.08 -6.01
CA LEU A 5 -1.59 -42.12 -5.02
C LEU A 5 -0.45 -41.41 -4.26
N TYR A 6 0.63 -42.13 -3.94
CA TYR A 6 1.82 -41.55 -3.32
C TYR A 6 2.48 -40.50 -4.22
N ASN A 7 2.67 -40.82 -5.49
CA ASN A 7 3.24 -39.88 -6.47
C ASN A 7 2.36 -38.63 -6.65
N ILE A 8 1.02 -38.80 -6.69
CA ILE A 8 0.07 -37.68 -6.79
C ILE A 8 0.18 -36.77 -5.56
N ALA A 9 0.22 -37.33 -4.35
CA ALA A 9 0.35 -36.56 -3.11
C ALA A 9 1.67 -35.77 -3.07
N GLN A 10 2.75 -36.37 -3.54
CA GLN A 10 4.06 -35.74 -3.59
C GLN A 10 4.10 -34.59 -4.61
N ILE A 11 3.49 -34.78 -5.78
CA ILE A 11 3.33 -33.73 -6.80
C ILE A 11 2.48 -32.58 -6.24
N LEU A 12 1.36 -32.85 -5.58
CA LEU A 12 0.51 -31.82 -4.97
C LEU A 12 1.25 -31.04 -3.87
N PHE A 13 2.07 -31.73 -3.06
CA PHE A 13 2.90 -31.08 -2.05
C PHE A 13 3.90 -30.12 -2.69
N PHE A 14 4.65 -30.58 -3.70
CA PHE A 14 5.60 -29.72 -4.43
C PHE A 14 4.91 -28.56 -5.16
N LEU A 15 3.74 -28.79 -5.76
CA LEU A 15 2.97 -27.71 -6.37
C LEU A 15 2.54 -26.70 -5.30
N SER A 16 2.04 -27.12 -4.14
CA SER A 16 1.62 -26.21 -3.07
C SER A 16 2.75 -25.35 -2.51
N THR A 17 3.97 -25.89 -2.39
CA THR A 17 5.13 -25.13 -1.94
C THR A 17 5.62 -24.15 -2.99
N ILE A 18 5.57 -24.53 -4.27
CA ILE A 18 5.90 -23.64 -5.39
C ILE A 18 4.87 -22.52 -5.46
N PHE A 19 3.56 -22.83 -5.48
CA PHE A 19 2.49 -21.82 -5.51
C PHE A 19 2.52 -20.89 -4.29
N GLY A 20 2.85 -21.39 -3.10
CA GLY A 20 3.05 -20.55 -1.91
C GLY A 20 4.21 -19.57 -2.04
N ALA A 21 5.21 -19.86 -2.89
CA ALA A 21 6.33 -18.98 -3.16
C ALA A 21 6.09 -17.97 -4.29
N THR A 22 4.97 -18.06 -5.04
CA THR A 22 4.71 -17.18 -6.20
C THR A 22 3.63 -16.12 -5.97
N MET A 23 3.08 -15.95 -4.77
CA MET A 23 2.10 -14.90 -4.52
C MET A 23 2.77 -13.53 -4.35
N ALA A 24 3.39 -13.02 -5.41
CA ALA A 24 3.58 -11.59 -5.58
C ALA A 24 2.20 -11.02 -5.98
N GLY A 25 1.29 -10.94 -5.02
CA GLY A 25 0.02 -10.25 -5.22
C GLY A 25 0.32 -8.78 -5.44
N GLU A 26 -0.08 -8.22 -6.58
CA GLU A 26 -0.14 -6.77 -6.72
C GLU A 26 -1.32 -6.27 -5.90
N HIS A 27 -1.04 -5.47 -4.87
CA HIS A 27 -2.08 -4.83 -4.06
C HIS A 27 -2.33 -3.41 -4.54
N ILE A 28 -3.58 -2.94 -4.43
CA ILE A 28 -3.97 -1.65 -4.97
C ILE A 28 -4.22 -0.67 -3.82
N LEU A 29 -3.33 0.31 -3.68
CA LEU A 29 -3.60 1.48 -2.85
C LEU A 29 -4.46 2.47 -3.64
N ARG A 30 -5.41 3.11 -2.94
CA ARG A 30 -6.26 4.15 -3.50
C ARG A 30 -5.85 5.49 -2.95
N LEU A 31 -5.36 6.39 -3.78
CA LEU A 31 -5.12 7.78 -3.41
C LEU A 31 -6.34 8.60 -3.80
N GLN A 32 -6.97 9.25 -2.82
CA GLN A 32 -8.07 10.17 -3.03
C GLN A 32 -7.59 11.59 -2.74
N GLU A 33 -7.56 12.42 -3.77
CA GLU A 33 -7.26 13.85 -3.64
C GLU A 33 -8.57 14.62 -3.45
N SER A 34 -8.57 15.60 -2.55
CA SER A 34 -9.75 16.42 -2.25
C SER A 34 -10.06 17.45 -3.33
N VAL A 35 -9.07 17.83 -4.15
CA VAL A 35 -9.17 18.94 -5.10
C VAL A 35 -9.51 18.50 -6.51
N HIS A 36 -9.14 17.27 -6.90
CA HIS A 36 -9.50 16.68 -8.18
C HIS A 36 -10.26 15.39 -7.88
N ALA A 37 -11.46 15.24 -8.43
CA ALA A 37 -12.34 14.07 -8.21
C ALA A 37 -11.80 12.77 -8.87
N GLY A 38 -10.48 12.61 -8.93
CA GLY A 38 -9.78 11.44 -9.43
C GLY A 38 -9.37 10.51 -8.28
N THR A 39 -9.50 9.21 -8.51
CA THR A 39 -8.87 8.18 -7.67
C THR A 39 -7.67 7.63 -8.42
N THR A 40 -6.49 7.73 -7.82
CA THR A 40 -5.28 7.08 -8.38
C THR A 40 -5.14 5.69 -7.75
N LEU A 41 -4.96 4.68 -8.59
CA LEU A 41 -4.69 3.30 -8.18
C LEU A 41 -3.19 3.03 -8.28
N ILE A 42 -2.58 2.58 -7.18
CA ILE A 42 -1.15 2.29 -7.11
C ILE A 42 -0.98 0.79 -6.84
N GLY A 43 -0.42 0.06 -7.80
CA GLY A 43 0.01 -1.33 -7.61
C GLY A 43 1.27 -1.39 -6.75
N VAL A 44 1.23 -2.16 -5.67
CA VAL A 44 2.36 -2.32 -4.73
C VAL A 44 2.56 -3.80 -4.45
N GLU A 45 3.81 -4.26 -4.60
CA GLU A 45 4.20 -5.64 -4.28
C GLU A 45 4.48 -5.76 -2.77
N GLN A 46 4.08 -6.88 -2.16
CA GLN A 46 4.42 -7.18 -0.77
C GLN A 46 5.95 -7.13 -0.55
N GLY A 47 6.38 -6.47 0.52
CA GLY A 47 7.79 -6.31 0.86
C GLY A 47 8.50 -5.15 0.14
N SER A 48 7.86 -4.55 -0.87
CA SER A 48 8.41 -3.39 -1.58
C SER A 48 8.28 -2.09 -0.77
N SER A 49 8.88 -1.02 -1.30
CA SER A 49 8.73 0.32 -0.77
C SER A 49 7.85 1.17 -1.68
N VAL A 50 6.96 1.99 -1.09
CA VAL A 50 6.14 2.96 -1.80
C VAL A 50 6.26 4.33 -1.15
N LEU A 51 6.39 5.36 -1.99
CA LEU A 51 6.41 6.76 -1.60
C LEU A 51 5.22 7.45 -2.26
N ILE A 52 4.29 7.93 -1.45
CA ILE A 52 3.09 8.63 -1.90
C ILE A 52 3.30 10.12 -1.63
N ARG A 53 3.27 10.90 -2.72
CA ARG A 53 3.42 12.36 -2.66
C ARG A 53 2.06 13.03 -2.72
N CYS A 54 1.92 14.10 -1.95
CA CYS A 54 0.79 15.02 -2.03
C CYS A 54 1.32 16.45 -2.19
N GLU A 55 0.66 17.22 -3.04
CA GLU A 55 0.99 18.62 -3.27
C GLU A 55 -0.09 19.52 -2.68
N HIS A 56 0.33 20.64 -2.10
CA HIS A 56 -0.62 21.66 -1.70
C HIS A 56 -1.19 22.36 -2.95
N PRO A 57 -2.52 22.55 -3.08
CA PRO A 57 -3.13 23.09 -4.29
C PRO A 57 -2.61 24.47 -4.72
N SER A 58 -2.16 25.28 -3.76
CA SER A 58 -1.58 26.60 -3.99
C SER A 58 -0.05 26.62 -4.05
N GLY A 59 0.61 25.46 -4.04
CA GLY A 59 2.08 25.32 -4.01
C GLY A 59 2.74 25.86 -2.74
N LYS A 60 1.97 26.39 -1.79
CA LYS A 60 2.47 26.85 -0.49
C LYS A 60 2.75 25.65 0.40
N SER A 61 3.87 25.68 1.12
CA SER A 61 4.12 24.76 2.23
C SER A 61 3.12 25.05 3.36
N GLY A 62 1.92 24.47 3.26
CA GLY A 62 0.93 24.40 4.33
C GLY A 62 0.99 23.04 5.02
N SER A 63 0.46 22.93 6.24
CA SER A 63 0.36 21.64 6.93
C SER A 63 -0.62 20.74 6.16
N LEU A 64 -0.11 19.79 5.39
CA LEU A 64 -0.93 18.71 4.84
C LEU A 64 -1.30 17.73 5.97
N ARG A 65 -2.39 17.02 5.78
CA ARG A 65 -2.83 15.95 6.66
C ARG A 65 -3.06 14.69 5.85
N TRP A 66 -2.50 13.60 6.35
CA TRP A 66 -2.70 12.27 5.81
C TRP A 66 -3.65 11.44 6.66
N LEU A 67 -4.58 10.77 5.99
CA LEU A 67 -5.44 9.75 6.55
C LEU A 67 -5.28 8.44 5.78
N ARG A 68 -5.51 7.32 6.47
CA ARG A 68 -5.69 5.99 5.90
C ARG A 68 -7.05 5.48 6.34
N GLY A 69 -8.00 5.36 5.41
CA GLY A 69 -9.38 4.99 5.70
C GLY A 69 -10.00 5.92 6.74
N GLY A 70 -9.83 7.23 6.58
CA GLY A 70 -10.31 8.25 7.52
C GLY A 70 -9.54 8.38 8.85
N THR A 71 -8.54 7.54 9.13
CA THR A 71 -7.76 7.59 10.38
C THR A 71 -6.39 8.24 10.16
N VAL A 72 -5.94 9.06 11.11
CA VAL A 72 -4.62 9.73 11.03
C VAL A 72 -3.52 8.69 10.90
N ILE A 73 -2.71 8.83 9.85
CA ILE A 73 -1.52 8.00 9.64
C ILE A 73 -0.50 8.29 10.74
N LYS A 74 0.14 7.23 11.25
CA LYS A 74 1.10 7.37 12.33
C LYS A 74 2.34 8.16 11.86
N PRO A 75 2.93 9.01 12.72
CA PRO A 75 4.01 9.92 12.33
C PRO A 75 5.26 9.25 11.73
N GLU A 76 5.53 7.97 12.04
CA GLU A 76 6.68 7.22 11.51
C GLU A 76 6.61 6.98 10.00
N TYR A 77 5.40 7.01 9.41
CA TYR A 77 5.22 6.89 7.97
C TYR A 77 5.38 8.24 7.25
N VAL A 78 5.39 9.36 7.97
CA VAL A 78 5.44 10.71 7.38
C VAL A 78 6.89 11.20 7.33
N LYS A 79 7.45 11.29 6.12
CA LYS A 79 8.85 11.69 5.95
C LYS A 79 9.12 13.14 6.26
N THR A 80 8.23 14.02 5.82
CA THR A 80 8.39 15.45 6.03
C THR A 80 7.51 15.87 7.20
N LYS A 81 8.06 15.83 8.42
CA LYS A 81 7.31 16.19 9.63
C LYS A 81 6.82 17.65 9.65
N ILE A 82 7.41 18.51 8.81
CA ILE A 82 7.11 19.95 8.75
C ILE A 82 5.86 20.23 7.89
N ASP A 83 5.77 19.63 6.70
CA ASP A 83 4.69 19.91 5.74
C ASP A 83 3.81 18.70 5.41
N ALA A 84 4.21 17.50 5.86
CA ALA A 84 3.57 16.22 5.58
C ALA A 84 3.33 15.96 4.08
N SER A 85 4.20 16.42 3.19
CA SER A 85 4.13 16.18 1.74
C SER A 85 4.29 14.72 1.31
N TYR A 86 4.87 13.85 2.13
CA TYR A 86 5.09 12.44 1.77
C TYR A 86 4.67 11.44 2.85
N VAL A 87 4.07 10.34 2.40
CA VAL A 87 3.95 9.08 3.13
C VAL A 87 4.91 8.06 2.52
N GLU A 88 5.80 7.49 3.32
CA GLU A 88 6.69 6.41 2.92
C GLU A 88 6.33 5.12 3.67
N ILE A 89 6.27 4.02 2.93
CA ILE A 89 6.15 2.67 3.45
C ILE A 89 7.37 1.91 2.91
N THR A 90 8.26 1.47 3.79
CA THR A 90 9.55 0.86 3.38
C THR A 90 9.49 -0.67 3.24
N ASN A 91 8.51 -1.29 3.88
CA ASN A 91 8.25 -2.73 3.82
C ASN A 91 6.75 -2.91 3.86
N TYR A 92 6.14 -2.76 2.68
CA TYR A 92 4.70 -2.82 2.50
C TYR A 92 4.16 -4.21 2.87
N GLN A 93 3.14 -4.23 3.74
CA GLN A 93 2.43 -5.46 4.11
C GLN A 93 0.92 -5.23 3.94
N PRO A 94 0.23 -6.04 3.12
CA PRO A 94 -1.19 -5.84 2.83
C PRO A 94 -2.07 -5.72 4.07
N GLU A 95 -1.84 -6.56 5.07
CA GLU A 95 -2.69 -6.65 6.26
C GLU A 95 -2.67 -5.37 7.10
N LYS A 96 -1.61 -4.56 6.97
CA LYS A 96 -1.42 -3.32 7.76
C LYS A 96 -1.49 -2.05 6.91
N ASP A 97 -1.12 -2.14 5.63
CA ASP A 97 -0.91 -0.99 4.75
C ASP A 97 -1.95 -0.83 3.66
N ASP A 98 -2.81 -1.83 3.41
CA ASP A 98 -3.94 -1.65 2.50
C ASP A 98 -4.92 -0.60 3.01
N GLY A 99 -5.48 0.13 2.05
CA GLY A 99 -6.52 1.11 2.32
C GLY A 99 -6.55 2.28 1.35
N VAL A 100 -7.41 3.23 1.70
CA VAL A 100 -7.55 4.50 1.00
C VAL A 100 -6.66 5.52 1.69
N TYR A 101 -5.71 6.08 0.96
CA TYR A 101 -4.83 7.14 1.44
C TYR A 101 -5.44 8.47 1.00
N GLU A 102 -5.68 9.34 1.97
CA GLU A 102 -6.33 10.63 1.74
C GLU A 102 -5.36 11.73 2.17
N CYS A 103 -5.18 12.72 1.30
CA CYS A 103 -4.40 13.91 1.62
C CYS A 103 -5.26 15.16 1.48
N SER A 104 -5.11 16.07 2.43
CA SER A 104 -5.81 17.36 2.43
C SER A 104 -4.95 18.47 3.03
N ALA A 105 -5.12 19.68 2.56
CA ALA A 105 -4.62 20.87 3.21
C ALA A 105 -5.47 21.18 4.46
N VAL A 106 -4.84 21.43 5.60
CA VAL A 106 -5.55 21.84 6.83
C VAL A 106 -5.95 23.31 6.71
N GLY A 107 -7.24 23.62 6.87
CA GLY A 107 -7.73 25.00 7.01
C GLY A 107 -8.37 25.65 5.77
N PHE A 108 -9.03 24.86 4.91
CA PHE A 108 -9.93 25.37 3.85
C PHE A 108 -11.37 24.95 4.10
#